data_AF-A0A3P8T5H6-F1
#
_entry.id   AF-A0A3P8T5H6-F1
#
_cell.length_a   1.000
_cell.length_b   1.000
_cell.length_c   1.000
_cell.angle_alpha   90.00
_cell.angle_beta   90.00
_cell.angle_gamma   90.00
#
_symmetry.space_group_name_H-M   'P 1'
#
loop_
_entity.id
_entity.type
_entity.pdbx_description
1 polymer ?
#
loop_
_entity_poly.entity_id
_entity_poly.type
_entity_poly.pdbx_seq_one_letter_code
_entity_poly.pdbx_strand_id
1 'polypeptide(L)'
;QAQDFLLAVNLPQISDVQRELLNRPITSEEVKEAPGPDGLTPEFYKAFCDLLTGPLLNMLSYSFNSGALPHTMMEANISLTLKKRKPADDCTSYRPISLLDVDRKLLARILARRLEGVLPDIISVDQTGFISGRNSSKETAESYTAQFRVKGQISHDFSGCREGL
;
A
#
# COMPACT_ATOMS: atom_id res chain seq x y z
N GLN A 1 -7.96 25.83 -17.44
CA GLN A 1 -6.48 25.88 -17.32
C GLN A 1 -5.88 24.58 -16.79
N ALA A 2 -6.27 24.06 -15.62
CA ALA A 2 -5.75 22.76 -15.14
C ALA A 2 -6.33 21.53 -15.88
N GLN A 3 -7.63 21.56 -16.22
CA GLN A 3 -8.26 20.50 -17.03
C GLN A 3 -7.68 20.44 -18.45
N ASP A 4 -7.46 21.60 -19.08
CA ASP A 4 -6.83 21.69 -20.41
C ASP A 4 -5.41 21.12 -20.41
N PHE A 5 -4.66 21.32 -19.32
CA PHE A 5 -3.34 20.74 -19.13
C PHE A 5 -3.39 19.21 -19.03
N LEU A 6 -4.32 18.66 -18.24
CA LEU A 6 -4.48 17.21 -18.08
C LEU A 6 -4.94 16.52 -19.38
N LEU A 7 -5.72 17.21 -20.21
CA LEU A 7 -6.16 16.70 -21.52
C LEU A 7 -5.06 16.77 -22.58
N ALA A 8 -4.09 17.69 -22.43
CA ALA A 8 -2.96 17.82 -23.35
C ALA A 8 -1.82 16.81 -23.07
N VAL A 9 -1.83 16.15 -21.91
CA VAL A 9 -0.81 15.18 -21.51
C VAL A 9 -1.36 13.77 -21.67
N ASN A 10 -0.62 12.90 -22.36
CA ASN A 10 -0.96 11.49 -22.47
C ASN A 10 -0.60 10.77 -21.17
N LEU A 11 -1.58 10.66 -20.26
CA LEU A 11 -1.42 9.98 -18.99
C LEU A 11 -1.65 8.46 -19.16
N PRO A 12 -0.84 7.61 -18.51
CA PRO A 12 -1.07 6.17 -18.53
C PRO A 12 -2.45 5.85 -17.94
N GLN A 13 -3.20 4.99 -18.62
CA GLN A 13 -4.55 4.60 -18.22
C GLN A 13 -4.64 3.11 -17.94
N ILE A 14 -5.51 2.77 -16.97
CA ILE A 14 -5.86 1.39 -16.65
C ILE A 14 -6.60 0.79 -17.85
N SER A 15 -6.06 -0.31 -18.39
CA SER A 15 -6.71 -1.09 -19.44
C SER A 15 -8.02 -1.71 -18.97
N ASP A 16 -8.91 -2.07 -19.89
CA ASP A 16 -10.19 -2.69 -19.53
C ASP A 16 -10.00 -4.03 -18.79
N VAL A 17 -8.98 -4.80 -19.16
CA VAL A 17 -8.60 -6.06 -18.49
C VAL A 17 -8.16 -5.81 -17.04
N GLN A 18 -7.32 -4.79 -16.80
CA GLN A 18 -6.91 -4.43 -15.45
C GLN A 18 -8.10 -3.91 -14.64
N ARG A 19 -9.01 -3.14 -15.25
CA ARG A 19 -10.23 -2.67 -14.58
C ARG A 19 -11.12 -3.82 -14.16
N GLU A 20 -11.31 -4.82 -15.02
CA GLU A 20 -12.06 -6.03 -14.71
C GLU A 20 -11.40 -6.82 -13.57
N LEU A 21 -10.08 -6.97 -13.59
CA LEU A 21 -9.31 -7.61 -12.53
C LEU A 21 -9.48 -6.91 -11.17
N LEU A 22 -9.44 -5.58 -11.15
CA LEU A 22 -9.59 -4.77 -9.93
C LEU A 22 -11.02 -4.86 -9.38
N ASN A 23 -12.03 -4.90 -10.25
CA ASN A 23 -13.45 -4.88 -9.90
C ASN A 23 -14.10 -6.26 -9.72
N ARG A 24 -13.34 -7.36 -9.89
CA ARG A 24 -13.88 -8.70 -9.69
C ARG A 24 -14.43 -8.90 -8.26
N PRO A 25 -15.40 -9.80 -8.04
CA PRO A 25 -15.90 -10.09 -6.69
C PRO A 25 -14.77 -10.46 -5.72
N ILE A 26 -14.91 -10.07 -4.46
CA ILE A 26 -13.99 -10.50 -3.40
C ILE A 26 -14.17 -12.01 -3.19
N THR A 27 -13.08 -12.75 -3.05
CA THR A 27 -13.13 -14.21 -2.85
C THR A 27 -12.78 -14.61 -1.42
N SER A 28 -13.17 -15.82 -1.03
CA SER A 28 -12.82 -16.41 0.26
C SER A 28 -11.31 -16.48 0.47
N GLU A 29 -10.55 -16.78 -0.58
CA GLU A 29 -9.09 -16.91 -0.54
C GLU A 29 -8.45 -15.56 -0.19
N GLU A 30 -8.91 -14.48 -0.83
CA GLU A 30 -8.42 -13.12 -0.54
C GLU A 30 -8.68 -12.72 0.91
N VAL A 31 -9.84 -13.11 1.46
CA VAL A 31 -10.21 -12.90 2.86
C VAL A 31 -9.34 -13.71 3.82
N LYS A 32 -8.97 -14.95 3.46
CA LYS A 32 -8.12 -15.83 4.29
C LYS A 32 -6.65 -15.45 4.28
N GLU A 33 -6.15 -14.89 3.17
CA GLU A 33 -4.75 -14.49 3.05
C GLU A 33 -4.46 -13.08 3.58
N ALA A 34 -5.50 -12.28 3.77
CA ALA A 34 -5.37 -10.89 4.21
C ALA A 34 -5.17 -10.68 5.74
N PRO A 35 -5.47 -11.60 6.68
CA PRO A 35 -5.17 -11.42 8.10
C PRO A 35 -3.65 -11.48 8.33
N GLY A 36 -3.05 -10.31 8.52
CA GLY A 36 -1.69 -10.14 9.03
C GLY A 36 -1.69 -10.00 10.57
N PRO A 37 -0.50 -9.89 11.19
CA PRO A 37 -0.31 -9.91 12.65
C PRO A 37 -0.79 -8.66 13.42
N ASP A 38 -1.85 -7.98 12.97
CA ASP A 38 -2.29 -6.71 13.58
C ASP A 38 -3.66 -6.81 14.26
N GLY A 39 -3.63 -6.80 15.59
CA GLY A 39 -4.76 -6.50 16.48
C GLY A 39 -5.43 -7.73 17.10
N LEU A 40 -5.60 -8.80 16.32
CA LEU A 40 -5.89 -10.13 16.83
C LEU A 40 -4.66 -10.98 16.57
N THR A 41 -4.31 -11.84 17.52
CA THR A 41 -3.13 -12.68 17.39
C THR A 41 -3.24 -13.52 16.10
N PRO A 42 -2.15 -13.73 15.34
CA PRO A 42 -2.16 -14.65 14.19
C PRO A 42 -2.80 -16.00 14.51
N GLU A 43 -2.68 -16.43 15.77
CA GLU A 43 -3.27 -17.63 16.34
C GLU A 43 -4.80 -17.56 16.37
N PHE A 44 -5.41 -16.41 16.68
CA PHE A 44 -6.87 -16.21 16.63
C PHE A 44 -7.39 -16.40 15.22
N TYR A 45 -6.78 -15.74 14.23
CA TYR A 45 -7.20 -15.89 12.85
C TYR A 45 -6.97 -17.29 12.31
N LYS A 46 -5.87 -17.96 12.69
CA LYS A 46 -5.66 -19.37 12.33
C LYS A 46 -6.70 -20.29 12.96
N ALA A 47 -7.07 -20.06 14.22
CA ALA A 47 -8.03 -20.90 14.94
C ALA A 47 -9.48 -20.72 14.45
N PHE A 48 -9.86 -19.51 14.08
CA PHE A 48 -11.25 -19.17 13.71
C PHE A 48 -11.41 -18.81 12.23
N CYS A 49 -10.41 -19.08 11.39
CA CYS A 49 -10.39 -18.72 9.97
C CYS A 49 -11.69 -19.15 9.26
N ASP A 50 -12.05 -20.42 9.39
CA ASP A 50 -13.21 -20.98 8.70
C ASP A 50 -14.54 -20.44 9.21
N LEU A 51 -14.62 -20.10 10.50
CA LEU A 51 -15.81 -19.50 11.10
C LEU A 51 -15.99 -18.03 10.67
N LEU A 52 -14.89 -17.28 10.61
CA LEU A 52 -14.90 -15.84 10.32
C LEU A 52 -14.98 -15.54 8.81
N THR A 53 -14.46 -16.43 7.95
CA THR A 53 -14.38 -16.19 6.50
C THR A 53 -15.75 -15.91 5.90
N GLY A 54 -16.79 -16.70 6.24
CA GLY A 54 -18.13 -16.53 5.67
C GLY A 54 -18.76 -15.16 5.99
N PRO A 55 -18.90 -14.79 7.27
CA PRO A 55 -19.42 -13.48 7.67
C PRO A 55 -18.59 -12.31 7.11
N LEU A 56 -17.26 -12.40 7.16
CA LEU A 56 -16.37 -11.36 6.61
C LEU A 56 -16.54 -11.22 5.10
N LEU A 57 -16.56 -12.33 4.36
CA LEU A 57 -16.76 -12.32 2.91
C LEU A 57 -18.10 -11.66 2.53
N ASN A 58 -19.17 -11.98 3.25
CA ASN A 58 -20.49 -11.40 2.99
C ASN A 58 -20.49 -9.88 3.24
N MET A 59 -19.95 -9.44 4.37
CA MET A 59 -19.89 -8.02 4.73
C MET A 59 -18.98 -7.24 3.76
N LEU A 60 -17.81 -7.78 3.43
CA LEU A 60 -16.87 -7.15 2.52
C LEU A 60 -17.41 -7.09 1.09
N SER A 61 -18.03 -8.17 0.61
CA SER A 61 -18.67 -8.21 -0.71
C SER A 61 -19.80 -7.18 -0.81
N TYR A 62 -20.65 -7.10 0.23
CA TYR A 62 -21.69 -6.08 0.27
C TYR A 62 -21.11 -4.67 0.22
N SER A 63 -20.08 -4.40 1.03
CA SER A 63 -19.44 -3.10 1.11
C SER A 63 -18.76 -2.70 -0.21
N PHE A 64 -18.09 -3.66 -0.86
CA PHE A 64 -17.44 -3.46 -2.14
C PHE A 64 -18.43 -3.16 -3.26
N ASN A 65 -19.54 -3.89 -3.33
CA ASN A 65 -20.56 -3.71 -4.36
C ASN A 65 -21.43 -2.46 -4.16
N SER A 66 -21.72 -2.10 -2.90
CA SER A 66 -22.52 -0.91 -2.57
C SER A 66 -21.71 0.38 -2.58
N GLY A 67 -20.38 0.29 -2.48
CA GLY A 67 -19.50 1.45 -2.29
C GLY A 67 -19.63 2.11 -0.92
N ALA A 68 -20.26 1.44 0.05
CA ALA A 68 -20.52 1.95 1.39
C ALA A 68 -19.92 1.02 2.45
N LEU A 69 -19.31 1.60 3.48
CA LEU A 69 -18.80 0.85 4.63
C LEU A 69 -19.83 0.87 5.78
N PRO A 70 -19.94 -0.20 6.58
CA PRO A 70 -20.63 -0.18 7.86
C PRO A 70 -20.12 0.95 8.76
N HIS A 71 -21.02 1.50 9.60
CA HIS A 71 -20.68 2.60 10.50
C HIS A 71 -19.48 2.28 11.40
N THR A 72 -19.44 1.08 11.96
CA THR A 72 -18.34 0.62 12.84
C THR A 72 -16.98 0.73 12.14
N MET A 73 -16.89 0.32 10.87
CA MET A 73 -15.65 0.41 10.10
C MET A 73 -15.21 1.84 9.78
N MET A 74 -16.12 2.81 9.89
CA MET A 74 -15.82 4.23 9.71
C MET A 74 -15.31 4.89 11.00
N GLU A 75 -15.50 4.25 12.16
CA GLU A 75 -15.00 4.72 13.45
C GLU A 75 -13.48 4.47 13.59
N ALA A 76 -12.86 5.28 14.45
CA ALA A 76 -11.44 5.15 14.78
C ALA A 76 -11.22 5.53 16.24
N ASN A 77 -10.48 4.70 16.98
CA ASN A 77 -10.06 5.04 18.33
C ASN A 77 -8.72 5.78 18.28
N ILE A 78 -8.68 7.00 18.82
CA ILE A 78 -7.47 7.84 18.80
C ILE A 78 -6.66 7.58 20.07
N SER A 79 -5.49 6.99 19.91
CA SER A 79 -4.51 6.84 20.98
C SER A 79 -3.41 7.89 20.86
N LEU A 80 -3.01 8.50 21.98
CA LEU A 80 -1.94 9.50 22.02
C LEU A 80 -0.63 8.86 22.46
N THR A 81 0.37 8.87 21.58
CA THR A 81 1.72 8.36 21.90
C THR A 81 2.71 9.51 22.06
N LEU A 82 3.38 9.56 23.20
CA LEU A 82 4.37 10.61 23.50
C LEU A 82 5.63 10.47 22.62
N LYS A 83 6.09 11.57 22.03
CA LYS A 83 7.38 11.63 21.33
C LYS A 83 8.51 11.41 22.33
N LYS A 84 9.49 10.58 21.95
CA LYS A 84 10.71 10.38 22.77
C LYS A 84 11.38 11.73 23.05
N ARG A 85 11.79 11.94 24.30
CA ARG A 85 12.54 13.14 24.77
C ARG A 85 11.78 14.47 24.62
N LYS A 86 10.45 14.43 24.67
CA LYS A 86 9.60 15.63 24.71
C LYS A 86 8.79 15.68 26.01
N PRO A 87 8.50 16.88 26.54
CA PRO A 87 7.85 17.01 27.83
C PRO A 87 6.34 16.70 27.71
N ALA A 88 5.78 16.00 28.71
CA ALA A 88 4.44 15.42 28.64
C ALA A 88 3.29 16.43 28.91
N ASP A 89 3.65 17.61 29.39
CA ASP A 89 2.79 18.76 29.68
C ASP A 89 2.42 19.57 28.43
N ASP A 90 3.13 19.38 27.31
CA ASP A 90 2.84 20.00 26.03
C ASP A 90 2.04 19.04 25.11
N CYS A 91 0.84 19.46 24.70
CA CYS A 91 0.01 18.73 23.73
C CYS A 91 0.74 18.44 22.41
N THR A 92 1.66 19.31 21.97
CA THR A 92 2.42 19.10 20.72
C THR A 92 3.45 17.96 20.81
N SER A 93 3.72 17.48 22.02
CA SER A 93 4.60 16.35 22.29
C SER A 93 3.97 15.00 21.92
N TYR A 94 2.66 14.94 21.70
CA TYR A 94 1.97 13.69 21.37
C TYR A 94 1.82 13.49 19.87
N ARG A 95 1.77 12.23 19.44
CA ARG A 95 1.38 11.79 18.11
C ARG A 95 0.02 11.09 18.24
N PRO A 96 -1.04 11.60 17.59
CA PRO A 96 -2.28 10.86 17.50
C PRO A 96 -2.10 9.65 16.57
N ILE A 97 -2.53 8.48 17.04
CA ILE A 97 -2.56 7.24 16.28
C ILE A 97 -4.02 6.80 16.21
N SER A 98 -4.56 6.74 15.00
CA SER A 98 -5.90 6.22 14.75
C SER A 98 -5.85 4.69 14.66
N LEU A 99 -6.41 4.03 15.66
CA LEU A 99 -6.62 2.59 15.69
C LEU A 99 -7.91 2.29 14.93
N LEU A 100 -7.77 1.78 13.71
CA LEU A 100 -8.86 1.40 12.83
C LEU A 100 -9.28 -0.06 13.06
N ASP A 101 -10.55 -0.34 12.78
CA ASP A 101 -11.10 -1.70 12.75
C ASP A 101 -10.29 -2.64 11.86
N VAL A 102 -10.16 -3.88 12.32
CA VAL A 102 -9.38 -4.91 11.61
C VAL A 102 -10.04 -5.25 10.27
N ASP A 103 -11.37 -5.26 10.21
CA ASP A 103 -12.14 -5.53 8.99
C ASP A 103 -11.87 -4.49 7.90
N ARG A 104 -11.70 -3.23 8.29
CA ARG A 104 -11.34 -2.16 7.35
C ARG A 104 -9.93 -2.34 6.81
N LYS A 105 -8.99 -2.73 7.67
CA LYS A 105 -7.62 -3.06 7.25
C LYS A 105 -7.60 -4.26 6.31
N LEU A 106 -8.47 -5.24 6.55
CA LEU A 106 -8.64 -6.42 5.72
C LEU A 106 -9.07 -6.03 4.30
N LEU A 107 -10.14 -5.24 4.18
CA LEU A 107 -10.59 -4.71 2.88
C LEU A 107 -9.49 -3.92 2.17
N ALA A 108 -8.86 -2.98 2.88
CA ALA A 108 -7.80 -2.15 2.33
C ALA A 108 -6.64 -2.99 1.80
N ARG A 109 -6.30 -4.09 2.48
CA ARG A 109 -5.22 -4.99 2.06
C ARG A 109 -5.58 -5.81 0.82
N ILE A 110 -6.83 -6.29 0.71
CA ILE A 110 -7.32 -6.95 -0.51
C ILE A 110 -7.19 -6.01 -1.70
N LEU A 111 -7.67 -4.77 -1.55
CA LEU A 111 -7.59 -3.75 -2.60
C LEU A 111 -6.14 -3.39 -2.95
N ALA A 112 -5.28 -3.23 -1.94
CA ALA A 112 -3.87 -2.93 -2.15
C ALA A 112 -3.16 -4.02 -2.95
N ARG A 113 -3.40 -5.31 -2.64
CA ARG A 113 -2.81 -6.43 -3.39
C ARG A 113 -3.27 -6.46 -4.84
N ARG A 114 -4.55 -6.17 -5.10
CA ARG A 114 -5.07 -6.06 -6.47
C ARG A 114 -4.41 -4.92 -7.24
N LEU A 115 -4.23 -3.76 -6.58
CA LEU A 115 -3.54 -2.61 -7.16
C LEU A 115 -2.06 -2.88 -7.41
N GLU A 116 -1.37 -3.65 -6.57
CA GLU A 116 0.06 -3.94 -6.69
C GLU A 116 0.44 -4.49 -8.07
N GLY A 117 -0.42 -5.30 -8.69
CA GLY A 117 -0.21 -5.83 -10.05
C GLY A 117 -0.40 -4.81 -11.18
N VAL A 118 -1.01 -3.65 -10.89
CA VAL A 118 -1.39 -2.63 -11.88
C VAL A 118 -0.55 -1.35 -11.73
N LEU A 119 -0.11 -1.03 -10.51
CA LEU A 119 0.68 0.18 -10.21
C LEU A 119 1.95 0.35 -11.07
N PRO A 120 2.73 -0.71 -11.40
CA PRO A 120 3.95 -0.56 -12.21
C PRO A 120 3.72 0.02 -13.60
N ASP A 121 2.54 -0.18 -14.19
CA ASP A 121 2.21 0.27 -15.55
C ASP A 121 1.75 1.72 -15.60
N ILE A 122 1.35 2.28 -14.45
CA ILE A 122 0.71 3.60 -14.35
C ILE A 122 1.62 4.60 -13.65
N ILE A 123 2.47 4.13 -12.76
CA ILE A 123 3.33 4.99 -11.97
C ILE A 123 4.73 5.09 -12.59
N SER A 124 5.22 6.33 -12.70
CA SER A 124 6.59 6.63 -13.16
C SER A 124 7.63 5.80 -12.43
N VAL A 125 8.71 5.44 -13.11
CA VAL A 125 9.85 4.70 -12.55
C VAL A 125 10.47 5.44 -11.36
N ASP A 126 10.41 6.78 -11.36
CA ASP A 126 10.96 7.64 -10.29
C ASP A 126 10.19 7.53 -8.96
N GLN A 127 9.01 6.90 -8.94
CA GLN A 127 8.33 6.62 -7.68
C GLN A 127 8.83 5.30 -7.09
N THR A 128 9.56 5.37 -5.98
CA THR A 128 10.14 4.19 -5.34
C THR A 128 9.51 3.80 -4.01
N GLY A 129 8.69 4.67 -3.43
CA GLY A 129 7.90 4.35 -2.25
C GLY A 129 6.70 3.46 -2.58
N PHE A 130 6.50 2.40 -1.79
CA PHE A 130 5.30 1.56 -1.79
C PHE A 130 5.00 0.82 -3.11
N ILE A 131 6.03 0.57 -3.93
CA ILE A 131 5.94 -0.27 -5.14
C ILE A 131 6.86 -1.47 -4.96
N SER A 132 6.31 -2.67 -5.14
CA SER A 132 7.05 -3.93 -5.02
C SER A 132 8.32 -3.92 -5.87
N GLY A 133 9.44 -4.34 -5.30
CA GLY A 133 10.73 -4.42 -6.00
C GLY A 133 11.48 -3.10 -6.19
N ARG A 134 10.85 -1.94 -5.92
CA ARG A 134 11.51 -0.63 -5.88
C ARG A 134 11.96 -0.30 -4.46
N ASN A 135 13.15 0.26 -4.33
CA ASN A 135 13.66 0.65 -3.02
C ASN A 135 14.47 1.96 -3.14
N SER A 136 14.43 2.76 -2.06
CA SER A 136 15.08 4.08 -2.04
C SER A 136 16.61 3.99 -2.21
N SER A 137 17.21 2.85 -1.88
CA SER A 137 18.64 2.60 -2.09
C SER A 137 19.04 2.49 -3.58
N LYS A 138 18.19 1.91 -4.44
CA LYS A 138 18.46 1.76 -5.88
C LYS A 138 18.39 3.10 -6.62
N GLU A 139 17.44 3.96 -6.25
CA GLU A 139 17.27 5.28 -6.88
C GLU A 139 18.42 6.23 -6.57
N THR A 140 18.97 6.15 -5.35
CA THR A 140 20.17 6.90 -4.99
C THR A 140 21.33 6.55 -5.93
N ALA A 141 21.54 5.25 -6.20
CA ALA A 141 22.57 4.79 -7.13
C ALA A 141 22.31 5.22 -8.58
N GLU A 142 21.08 5.10 -9.10
CA GLU A 142 20.73 5.54 -10.45
C GLU A 142 20.85 7.06 -10.64
N SER A 143 20.43 7.85 -9.64
CA SER A 143 20.58 9.31 -9.63
C SER A 143 22.06 9.72 -9.64
N TYR A 144 22.91 9.07 -8.84
CA TYR A 144 24.35 9.27 -8.89
C TYR A 144 24.91 8.92 -10.27
N THR A 145 24.54 7.76 -10.83
CA THR A 145 25.02 7.30 -12.15
C THR A 145 24.61 8.28 -13.27
N ALA A 146 23.38 8.80 -13.22
CA ALA A 146 22.87 9.81 -14.14
C ALA A 146 23.64 11.15 -14.00
N GLN A 147 23.95 11.59 -12.77
CA GLN A 147 24.78 12.77 -12.53
C GLN A 147 26.21 12.62 -13.09
N PHE A 148 26.84 11.45 -12.95
CA PHE A 148 28.17 11.18 -13.53
C PHE A 148 28.14 11.12 -15.06
N ARG A 149 27.05 10.61 -15.65
CA ARG A 149 26.86 10.59 -17.11
C ARG A 149 26.67 11.98 -17.70
N VAL A 150 25.90 12.85 -17.05
CA VAL A 150 25.72 14.25 -17.46
C VAL A 150 27.02 15.06 -17.32
N LYS A 151 27.89 14.70 -16.36
CA LYS A 151 29.21 15.31 -16.18
C LYS A 151 30.32 14.72 -17.06
N GLY A 152 29.99 13.80 -17.98
CA GLY A 152 30.95 13.26 -18.96
C GLY A 152 32.06 12.38 -18.37
N GLN A 153 31.89 11.88 -17.14
CA GLN A 153 32.87 11.01 -16.48
C GLN A 153 32.34 9.57 -16.44
N ILE A 154 32.46 8.84 -17.55
CA ILE A 154 32.34 7.37 -17.53
C ILE A 154 33.61 6.78 -18.12
N SER A 155 34.50 6.36 -17.23
CA SER A 155 35.53 5.37 -17.50
C SER A 155 35.69 4.51 -16.24
N HIS A 156 34.72 3.66 -15.95
CA HIS A 156 34.96 2.34 -15.37
C HIS A 156 33.65 1.57 -15.23
N ASP A 157 33.63 0.41 -15.87
CA ASP A 157 32.55 -0.56 -15.91
C ASP A 157 32.46 -1.28 -14.55
N PHE A 158 31.36 -1.10 -13.82
CA PHE A 158 31.08 -1.84 -12.57
C PHE A 158 30.37 -3.16 -12.90
N SER A 159 31.03 -4.03 -13.66
CA SER A 159 30.58 -5.38 -14.00
C SER A 159 31.11 -6.45 -13.03
N GLY A 160 31.35 -6.10 -11.76
CA GLY A 160 31.98 -6.99 -10.79
C GLY A 160 31.55 -6.76 -9.34
N CYS A 161 30.28 -6.98 -9.02
CA CYS A 161 29.81 -7.18 -7.64
C CYS A 161 28.55 -8.07 -7.65
N ARG A 162 28.68 -9.30 -8.15
CA ARG A 162 27.85 -10.42 -7.71
C ARG A 162 28.78 -11.37 -6.96
N GLU A 163 28.66 -11.36 -5.64
CA GLU A 163 28.89 -12.46 -4.69
C GLU A 163 29.32 -11.88 -3.34
N GLY A 164 28.54 -12.17 -2.30
CA GLY A 164 28.94 -11.93 -0.90
C GLY A 164 27.98 -11.05 -0.09
N LEU A 165 26.82 -11.62 0.27
CA LEU A 165 26.16 -11.62 1.60
C LEU A 165 24.65 -11.87 1.44
#